data_AF-A0A257LE58-F1
#
_entry.id   AF-A0A257LE58-F1
#
_cell.length_a   1.000
_cell.length_b   1.000
_cell.length_c   1.000
_cell.angle_alpha   90.00
_cell.angle_beta   90.00
_cell.angle_gamma   90.00
#
_symmetry.space_group_name_H-M   'P 1'
#
loop_
_entity.id
_entity.type
_entity.pdbx_description
1 polymer ?
#
loop_
_entity_poly.entity_id
_entity_poly.type
_entity_poly.pdbx_seq_one_letter_code
_entity_poly.pdbx_strand_id
1 'polypeptide(L)'
;MPDAALTQAPALWPLLVLAALVLGGALAVLLQPRWRERRRARLRAQPFPAAWRRILRQRVPLVARLPADLQRQLKGHIQVLLAEKPIIGCQGQRIGDEQRVTIAAQAGLLLLGQPRPDYFPALRQILVYPGAFVVDRVVPQGAGLQRDERRALSGESWQQGQVILSWADVLAGAADPADGQNVVLHEF
;
A
#
# COMPACT_ATOMS: atom_id res chain seq x y z
N MET A 1 -66.57 -19.01 28.93
CA MET A 1 -65.23 -18.92 29.53
C MET A 1 -64.34 -18.18 28.55
N PRO A 2 -63.89 -16.94 28.84
CA PRO A 2 -62.90 -16.23 28.04
C PRO A 2 -61.49 -16.59 28.54
N ASP A 3 -60.54 -16.76 27.62
CA ASP A 3 -59.10 -16.47 27.78
C ASP A 3 -58.32 -17.17 26.65
N ALA A 4 -58.47 -16.65 25.44
CA ALA A 4 -57.66 -17.04 24.27
C ALA A 4 -57.01 -15.81 23.62
N ALA A 5 -56.60 -14.84 24.44
CA ALA A 5 -55.98 -13.61 23.98
C ALA A 5 -54.71 -13.33 24.79
N LEU A 6 -53.77 -14.28 24.81
CA LEU A 6 -52.42 -14.01 25.27
C LEU A 6 -51.41 -14.29 24.15
N THR A 7 -51.02 -13.18 23.53
CA THR A 7 -49.63 -12.86 23.16
C THR A 7 -48.98 -13.72 22.08
N GLN A 8 -49.31 -13.44 20.82
CA GLN A 8 -48.29 -13.42 19.77
C GLN A 8 -48.02 -11.97 19.37
N ALA A 9 -47.33 -11.24 20.25
CA ALA A 9 -46.67 -10.01 19.81
C ALA A 9 -45.56 -10.45 18.84
N PRO A 10 -45.54 -9.97 17.58
CA PRO A 10 -44.46 -10.31 16.67
C PRO A 10 -43.15 -9.88 17.32
N ALA A 11 -42.23 -10.85 17.41
CA ALA A 11 -40.87 -10.69 17.83
C ALA A 11 -40.27 -9.37 17.30
N LEU A 12 -40.18 -8.33 18.14
CA LEU A 12 -39.49 -7.06 17.83
C LEU A 12 -37.97 -7.19 17.98
N TRP A 13 -37.50 -8.26 18.62
CA TRP A 13 -36.08 -8.54 18.82
C TRP A 13 -35.24 -8.64 17.53
N PRO A 14 -35.68 -9.23 16.39
CA PRO A 14 -34.87 -9.29 15.18
C PRO A 14 -34.73 -7.92 14.53
N LEU A 15 -35.74 -7.04 14.64
CA LEU A 15 -35.67 -5.65 14.18
C LEU A 15 -34.68 -4.84 15.03
N LEU A 16 -34.68 -5.04 16.36
CA LEU A 16 -33.72 -4.41 17.26
C LEU A 16 -32.28 -4.89 17.00
N VAL A 17 -32.08 -6.19 16.77
CA VAL A 17 -30.77 -6.75 16.40
C VAL A 17 -30.29 -6.18 15.06
N LEU A 18 -31.16 -6.12 14.05
CA LEU A 18 -30.81 -5.54 12.75
C LEU A 18 -30.44 -4.06 12.88
N ALA A 19 -31.23 -3.27 13.62
CA ALA A 19 -30.95 -1.86 13.86
C ALA A 19 -29.61 -1.66 14.58
N ALA A 20 -29.30 -2.50 15.59
CA ALA A 20 -28.03 -2.47 16.29
C ALA A 20 -26.85 -2.83 15.37
N LEU A 21 -27.00 -3.81 14.49
CA LEU A 21 -25.97 -4.18 13.51
C LEU A 21 -25.73 -3.05 12.49
N VAL A 22 -26.78 -2.41 12.00
CA VAL A 22 -26.68 -1.26 11.07
C VAL A 22 -26.02 -0.07 11.76
N LEU A 23 -26.46 0.30 12.97
CA LEU A 23 -25.85 1.38 13.76
C LEU A 23 -24.39 1.07 14.10
N GLY A 24 -24.08 -0.16 14.50
CA GLY A 24 -22.73 -0.61 14.78
C GLY A 24 -21.83 -0.54 13.53
N GLY A 25 -22.33 -0.99 12.38
CA GLY A 25 -21.63 -0.89 11.09
C GLY A 25 -21.40 0.56 10.66
N ALA A 26 -22.41 1.41 10.76
CA ALA A 26 -22.30 2.84 10.46
C ALA A 26 -21.28 3.53 11.36
N LEU A 27 -21.32 3.25 12.67
CA LEU A 27 -20.34 3.78 13.62
C LEU A 27 -18.92 3.29 13.30
N ALA A 28 -18.74 2.02 12.94
CA ALA A 28 -17.45 1.47 12.54
C ALA A 28 -16.88 2.20 11.31
N VAL A 29 -17.69 2.44 10.27
CA VAL A 29 -17.30 3.20 9.07
C VAL A 29 -16.91 4.65 9.43
N LEU A 30 -17.70 5.31 10.29
CA LEU A 30 -17.43 6.68 10.75
C LEU A 30 -16.16 6.81 11.60
N LEU A 31 -15.81 5.76 12.36
CA LEU A 31 -14.63 5.74 13.23
C LEU A 31 -13.38 5.23 12.51
N GLN A 32 -13.51 4.38 11.50
CA GLN A 32 -12.42 3.79 10.72
C GLN A 32 -11.30 4.78 10.30
N PRO A 33 -11.58 5.94 9.69
CA PRO A 33 -10.51 6.85 9.27
C PRO A 33 -9.72 7.41 10.45
N ARG A 34 -10.39 7.69 11.58
CA ARG A 34 -9.73 8.17 12.80
C ARG A 34 -8.83 7.11 13.42
N TRP A 35 -9.26 5.85 13.41
CA TRP A 35 -8.49 4.73 13.92
C TRP A 35 -7.26 4.45 13.05
N ARG A 36 -7.43 4.47 11.72
CA ARG A 36 -6.33 4.35 10.75
C ARG A 36 -5.31 5.46 10.94
N GLU A 37 -5.74 6.72 11.05
CA GLU A 37 -4.82 7.84 11.24
C GLU A 37 -4.10 7.78 12.59
N ARG A 38 -4.78 7.35 13.67
CA ARG A 38 -4.12 7.10 14.97
C ARG A 38 -3.05 6.02 14.87
N ARG A 39 -3.32 4.92 14.16
CA ARG A 39 -2.32 3.86 13.91
C ARG A 39 -1.14 4.40 13.10
N ARG A 40 -1.40 5.12 12.01
CA ARG A 40 -0.38 5.74 11.15
C ARG A 40 0.47 6.75 11.94
N ALA A 41 -0.13 7.59 12.77
CA ALA A 41 0.57 8.54 13.63
C ALA A 41 1.51 7.83 14.61
N ARG A 42 1.08 6.72 15.23
CA ARG A 42 1.94 5.90 16.09
C ARG A 42 3.13 5.33 15.31
N LEU A 43 2.91 4.80 14.10
CA LEU A 43 3.99 4.27 13.26
C LEU A 43 5.02 5.36 12.90
N ARG A 44 4.56 6.56 12.51
CA ARG A 44 5.45 7.69 12.18
C ARG A 44 6.26 8.20 13.38
N ALA A 45 5.75 8.01 14.59
CA ALA A 45 6.42 8.43 15.82
C ALA A 45 7.43 7.39 16.34
N GLN A 46 7.44 6.17 15.81
CA GLN A 46 8.39 5.15 16.24
C GLN A 46 9.82 5.53 15.85
N PRO A 47 10.84 5.19 16.67
CA PRO A 47 12.23 5.41 16.32
C PRO A 47 12.59 4.73 14.99
N PHE A 48 13.21 5.46 14.07
CA PHE A 48 13.61 4.91 12.78
C PHE A 48 14.87 4.03 12.95
N PRO A 49 14.82 2.72 12.63
CA PRO A 49 15.89 1.77 12.91
C PRO A 49 17.26 2.19 12.34
N ALA A 50 18.34 1.91 13.07
CA ALA A 50 19.71 2.24 12.64
C ALA A 50 20.12 1.53 11.34
N ALA A 51 19.75 0.26 11.18
CA ALA A 51 20.00 -0.50 9.96
C ALA A 51 19.33 0.16 8.73
N TRP A 52 18.09 0.62 8.88
CA TRP A 52 17.35 1.29 7.81
C TRP A 52 17.96 2.64 7.45
N ARG A 53 18.50 3.39 8.42
CA ARG A 53 19.25 4.64 8.13
C ARG A 53 20.46 4.37 7.25
N ARG A 54 21.17 3.28 7.49
CA ARG A 54 22.33 2.89 6.68
C ARG A 54 21.91 2.57 5.24
N ILE A 55 20.85 1.78 5.07
CA ILE A 55 20.30 1.46 3.74
C ILE A 55 19.89 2.74 3.01
N LEU A 56 19.15 3.63 3.67
CA LEU A 56 18.65 4.86 3.06
C LEU A 56 19.78 5.75 2.54
N ARG A 57 20.86 5.90 3.31
CA ARG A 57 22.06 6.65 2.88
C ARG A 57 22.78 5.99 1.71
N GLN A 58 22.83 4.66 1.68
CA GLN A 58 23.57 3.91 0.66
C GLN A 58 22.80 3.79 -0.66
N ARG A 59 21.47 3.61 -0.58
CA ARG A 59 20.63 3.27 -1.74
C ARG A 59 19.82 4.43 -2.28
N VAL A 60 19.56 5.47 -1.48
CA VAL A 60 18.75 6.62 -1.91
C VAL A 60 19.47 7.93 -1.58
N PRO A 61 20.57 8.27 -2.30
CA PRO A 61 21.40 9.44 -1.99
C PRO A 61 20.64 10.77 -1.95
N LEU A 62 19.53 10.87 -2.70
CA LEU A 62 18.65 12.04 -2.69
C LEU A 62 18.19 12.43 -1.29
N VAL A 63 17.97 11.46 -0.39
CA VAL A 63 17.52 11.73 0.97
C VAL A 63 18.49 12.62 1.74
N ALA A 64 19.79 12.48 1.49
CA ALA A 64 20.80 13.31 2.14
C ALA A 64 20.72 14.78 1.71
N ARG A 65 20.14 15.05 0.54
CA ARG A 65 19.94 16.41 0.00
C ARG A 65 18.65 17.08 0.49
N LEU A 66 17.75 16.32 1.13
CA LEU A 66 16.51 16.87 1.67
C LEU A 66 16.77 17.66 2.96
N PRO A 67 16.03 18.76 3.19
CA PRO A 67 15.91 19.41 4.50
C PRO A 67 15.58 18.42 5.64
N ALA A 68 16.04 18.72 6.86
CA ALA A 68 15.98 17.80 8.00
C ALA A 68 14.53 17.43 8.41
N ASP A 69 13.60 18.36 8.23
CA ASP A 69 12.16 18.18 8.42
C ASP A 69 11.57 17.22 7.38
N LEU A 70 11.89 17.40 6.09
CA LEU A 70 11.48 16.48 5.02
C LEU A 70 12.10 15.09 5.18
N GLN A 71 13.36 14.99 5.63
CA GLN A 71 13.96 13.70 5.98
C GLN A 71 13.22 13.00 7.12
N ARG A 72 12.75 13.76 8.12
CA ARG A 72 11.95 13.21 9.23
C ARG A 72 10.58 12.75 8.75
N GLN A 73 9.93 13.55 7.90
CA GLN A 73 8.65 13.20 7.27
C GLN A 73 8.79 11.92 6.44
N LEU A 74 9.82 11.82 5.60
CA LEU A 74 10.09 10.65 4.77
C LEU A 74 10.23 9.37 5.61
N LYS A 75 11.00 9.41 6.70
CA LYS A 75 11.19 8.26 7.60
C LYS A 75 9.86 7.76 8.16
N GLY A 76 8.98 8.68 8.55
CA GLY A 76 7.62 8.36 8.97
C GLY A 76 6.81 7.71 7.85
N HIS A 77 6.87 8.25 6.63
CA HIS A 77 6.16 7.65 5.48
C HIS A 77 6.66 6.23 5.17
N ILE A 78 7.98 5.99 5.22
CA ILE A 78 8.57 4.67 5.05
C ILE A 78 7.98 3.69 6.07
N GLN A 79 7.91 4.06 7.35
CA GLN A 79 7.36 3.20 8.40
C GLN A 79 5.90 2.83 8.15
N VAL A 80 5.08 3.79 7.69
CA VAL A 80 3.67 3.53 7.37
C VAL A 80 3.55 2.64 6.13
N LEU A 81 4.28 2.94 5.05
CA LEU A 81 4.27 2.14 3.83
C LEU A 81 4.66 0.70 4.11
N LEU A 82 5.72 0.46 4.88
CA LEU A 82 6.17 -0.89 5.24
C LEU A 82 5.19 -1.65 6.13
N ALA A 83 4.30 -0.95 6.84
CA ALA A 83 3.28 -1.53 7.70
C ALA A 83 1.92 -1.71 7.01
N GLU A 84 1.71 -1.10 5.84
CA GLU A 84 0.43 -1.12 5.11
C GLU A 84 0.53 -1.74 3.72
N LYS A 85 1.70 -1.74 3.09
CA LYS A 85 1.95 -2.25 1.74
C LYS A 85 2.88 -3.45 1.80
N PRO A 86 2.33 -4.68 1.74
CA PRO A 86 3.12 -5.89 1.57
C PRO A 86 4.04 -5.79 0.35
N ILE A 87 5.30 -6.16 0.54
CA ILE A 87 6.30 -6.26 -0.52
C ILE A 87 6.64 -7.74 -0.66
N ILE A 88 6.39 -8.30 -1.84
CA ILE A 88 6.44 -9.73 -2.11
C ILE A 88 7.52 -9.97 -3.17
N GLY A 89 8.43 -10.89 -2.88
CA GLY A 89 9.45 -11.30 -3.82
C GLY A 89 8.95 -12.41 -4.73
N CYS A 90 9.22 -12.27 -6.02
CA CYS A 90 8.83 -13.21 -7.06
C CYS A 90 10.09 -13.78 -7.74
N GLN A 91 9.97 -14.96 -8.35
CA GLN A 91 11.09 -15.63 -9.05
C GLN A 91 12.36 -15.77 -8.19
N GLY A 92 12.20 -16.14 -6.92
CA GLY A 92 13.32 -16.30 -5.99
C GLY A 92 13.93 -15.00 -5.47
N GLN A 93 13.40 -13.83 -5.84
CA GLN A 93 13.83 -12.55 -5.27
C GLN A 93 13.56 -12.55 -3.77
N ARG A 94 14.62 -12.42 -2.97
CA ARG A 94 14.49 -12.31 -1.51
C ARG A 94 14.13 -10.88 -1.14
N ILE A 95 13.18 -10.72 -0.21
CA ILE A 95 12.77 -9.42 0.32
C ILE A 95 13.31 -9.26 1.73
N GLY A 96 14.44 -8.56 1.84
CA GLY A 96 15.02 -8.11 3.09
C GLY A 96 14.78 -6.61 3.34
N ASP A 97 15.38 -6.10 4.40
CA ASP A 97 15.29 -4.68 4.76
C ASP A 97 15.77 -3.75 3.65
N GLU A 98 16.77 -4.17 2.86
CA GLU A 98 17.28 -3.40 1.74
C GLU A 98 16.19 -3.13 0.70
N GLN A 99 15.54 -4.17 0.19
CA GLN A 99 14.48 -4.06 -0.80
C GLN A 99 13.32 -3.24 -0.25
N ARG A 100 12.89 -3.59 0.97
CA ARG A 100 11.78 -2.94 1.67
C ARG A 100 12.00 -1.44 1.80
N VAL A 101 13.11 -1.04 2.42
CA VAL A 101 13.39 0.36 2.75
C VAL A 101 13.65 1.18 1.49
N THR A 102 14.37 0.65 0.50
CA THR A 102 14.62 1.38 -0.77
C THR A 102 13.32 1.66 -1.52
N ILE A 103 12.47 0.65 -1.72
CA ILE A 103 11.18 0.82 -2.42
C ILE A 103 10.28 1.80 -1.65
N ALA A 104 10.13 1.62 -0.35
CA ALA A 104 9.29 2.49 0.49
C ALA A 104 9.83 3.92 0.54
N ALA A 105 11.15 4.11 0.46
CA ALA A 105 11.74 5.45 0.41
C ALA A 105 11.40 6.16 -0.89
N GLN A 106 11.55 5.51 -2.05
CA GLN A 106 11.19 6.12 -3.33
C GLN A 106 9.70 6.45 -3.40
N ALA A 107 8.81 5.50 -3.04
CA ALA A 107 7.37 5.77 -2.98
C ALA A 107 7.03 6.87 -1.95
N GLY A 108 7.77 6.92 -0.83
CA GLY A 108 7.59 7.93 0.21
C GLY A 108 7.98 9.34 -0.22
N LEU A 109 8.85 9.51 -1.22
CA LEU A 109 9.20 10.82 -1.77
C LEU A 109 7.98 11.53 -2.39
N LEU A 110 7.09 10.76 -3.05
CA LEU A 110 5.85 11.28 -3.65
C LEU A 110 4.84 11.80 -2.62
N LEU A 111 5.00 11.40 -1.35
CA LEU A 111 4.12 11.79 -0.25
C LEU A 111 4.62 13.01 0.52
N LEU A 112 5.83 13.51 0.22
CA LEU A 112 6.39 14.67 0.89
C LEU A 112 5.55 15.92 0.64
N GLY A 113 5.52 16.83 1.63
CA GLY A 113 4.68 18.03 1.59
C GLY A 113 3.19 17.79 1.85
N GLN A 114 2.74 16.53 1.90
CA GLN A 114 1.35 16.20 2.24
C GLN A 114 1.20 15.98 3.76
N PRO A 115 0.34 16.75 4.47
CA PRO A 115 0.17 16.58 5.91
C PRO A 115 -0.46 15.23 6.30
N ARG A 116 -1.37 14.71 5.46
CA ARG A 116 -2.13 13.46 5.71
C ARG A 116 -2.34 12.69 4.40
N PRO A 117 -1.29 12.06 3.84
CA PRO A 117 -1.46 11.24 2.65
C PRO A 117 -2.26 9.98 2.95
N ASP A 118 -3.02 9.48 1.98
CA ASP A 118 -3.77 8.23 2.11
C ASP A 118 -2.97 6.97 1.66
N TYR A 119 -1.66 7.14 1.44
CA TYR A 119 -0.70 6.07 1.15
C TYR A 119 -1.20 5.13 0.05
N PHE A 120 -1.49 5.65 -1.14
CA PHE A 120 -1.88 4.86 -2.33
C PHE A 120 -3.05 3.91 -2.04
N PRO A 121 -4.29 4.42 -1.84
CA PRO A 121 -5.41 3.62 -1.34
C PRO A 121 -5.81 2.45 -2.25
N ALA A 122 -5.59 2.57 -3.56
CA ALA A 122 -5.83 1.50 -4.53
C ALA A 122 -4.73 0.41 -4.55
N LEU A 123 -3.54 0.70 -4.00
CA LEU A 123 -2.42 -0.23 -3.94
C LEU A 123 -2.58 -1.21 -2.77
N ARG A 124 -2.69 -2.50 -3.08
CA ARG A 124 -2.79 -3.60 -2.12
C ARG A 124 -1.46 -4.26 -1.83
N GLN A 125 -0.59 -4.40 -2.82
CA GLN A 125 0.73 -5.04 -2.67
C GLN A 125 1.71 -4.61 -3.75
N ILE A 126 3.00 -4.81 -3.47
CA ILE A 126 4.11 -4.54 -4.39
C ILE A 126 4.80 -5.88 -4.68
N LEU A 127 4.87 -6.27 -5.94
CA LEU A 127 5.56 -7.47 -6.41
C LEU A 127 6.93 -7.08 -6.94
N VAL A 128 7.98 -7.79 -6.50
CA VAL A 128 9.37 -7.47 -6.84
C VAL A 128 10.03 -8.68 -7.49
N TYR A 129 10.53 -8.49 -8.70
CA TYR A 129 11.23 -9.49 -9.50
C TYR A 129 12.72 -9.11 -9.61
N PRO A 130 13.62 -10.07 -9.86
CA PRO A 130 15.05 -9.79 -9.87
C PRO A 130 15.52 -8.91 -11.03
N GLY A 131 14.83 -8.92 -12.18
CA GLY A 131 15.15 -8.10 -13.36
C GLY A 131 13.93 -7.91 -14.25
N ALA A 132 14.11 -7.30 -15.43
CA ALA A 132 13.04 -7.09 -16.40
C ALA A 132 12.41 -8.42 -16.83
N PHE A 133 11.08 -8.47 -16.91
CA PHE A 133 10.35 -9.69 -17.21
C PHE A 133 9.04 -9.39 -17.94
N VAL A 134 8.60 -10.36 -18.73
CA VAL A 134 7.31 -10.36 -19.41
C VAL A 134 6.34 -11.15 -18.53
N VAL A 135 5.23 -10.56 -18.12
CA VAL A 135 4.13 -11.29 -17.47
C VAL A 135 3.07 -11.55 -18.53
N ASP A 136 2.82 -12.82 -18.83
CA ASP A 136 1.63 -13.19 -19.60
C ASP A 136 0.41 -12.96 -18.70
N ARG A 137 -0.37 -11.91 -18.99
CA ARG A 137 -1.62 -11.63 -18.28
C ARG A 137 -2.79 -12.07 -19.13
N VAL A 138 -3.46 -13.14 -18.72
CA VAL A 138 -4.77 -13.52 -19.27
C VAL A 138 -5.80 -12.53 -18.72
N VAL A 139 -6.19 -11.54 -19.51
CA VAL A 139 -7.32 -10.66 -19.21
C VAL A 139 -8.60 -11.39 -19.65
N PRO A 140 -9.52 -11.74 -18.73
CA PRO A 140 -10.83 -12.24 -19.15
C PRO A 140 -11.62 -11.06 -19.72
N GLN A 141 -11.76 -10.99 -21.04
CA GLN A 141 -12.85 -10.22 -21.64
C GLN A 141 -14.08 -11.13 -21.76
N GLY A 142 -15.25 -10.56 -21.46
CA GLY A 142 -16.52 -11.25 -21.67
C GLY A 142 -16.62 -11.77 -23.10
N ALA A 143 -17.12 -13.01 -23.24
CA ALA A 143 -17.23 -13.79 -24.47
C ALA A 143 -15.97 -14.55 -24.96
N GLY A 144 -15.24 -15.21 -24.05
CA GLY A 144 -14.48 -16.43 -24.36
C GLY A 144 -13.22 -16.28 -25.24
N LEU A 145 -12.84 -15.07 -25.62
CA LEU A 145 -11.61 -14.80 -26.37
C LEU A 145 -10.49 -14.39 -25.41
N GLN A 146 -9.53 -15.29 -25.22
CA GLN A 146 -8.27 -15.00 -24.54
C GLN A 146 -7.31 -14.37 -25.56
N ARG A 147 -6.80 -13.17 -25.26
CA ARG A 147 -5.78 -12.51 -26.08
C ARG A 147 -4.45 -12.57 -25.33
N ASP A 148 -3.48 -13.28 -25.89
CA ASP A 148 -2.08 -13.24 -25.45
C ASP A 148 -1.49 -11.89 -25.88
N GLU A 149 -1.43 -10.90 -24.98
CA GLU A 149 -0.63 -9.71 -25.20
C GLU A 149 0.75 -9.89 -24.55
N ARG A 150 1.75 -10.26 -25.36
CA ARG A 150 3.16 -10.21 -24.99
C ARG A 150 3.62 -8.76 -25.04
N ARG A 151 3.74 -8.10 -23.89
CA ARG A 151 4.43 -6.81 -23.75
C ARG A 151 5.65 -6.96 -22.84
N ALA A 152 6.79 -6.43 -23.29
CA ALA A 152 7.94 -6.20 -22.43
C ALA A 152 7.54 -5.17 -21.36
N LEU A 153 7.21 -5.63 -20.16
CA LEU A 153 6.78 -4.77 -19.06
C LEU A 153 8.02 -4.15 -18.42
N SER A 154 8.43 -3.00 -18.96
CA SER A 154 9.42 -2.11 -18.32
C SER A 154 8.77 -1.11 -17.34
N GLY A 155 7.51 -1.33 -16.94
CA GLY A 155 6.77 -0.41 -16.07
C GLY A 155 5.38 -0.06 -16.63
N GLU A 156 4.42 -1.00 -16.53
CA GLU A 156 2.99 -0.70 -16.69
C GLU A 156 2.19 -1.32 -15.52
N SER A 157 1.86 -0.53 -14.50
CA SER A 157 0.68 -0.74 -13.64
C SER A 157 -0.60 -0.48 -14.49
N TRP A 158 -1.81 -1.00 -14.30
CA TRP A 158 -2.63 -1.21 -13.11
C TRP A 158 -3.75 -2.23 -13.46
N GLN A 159 -3.74 -3.43 -12.88
CA GLN A 159 -4.97 -4.24 -12.77
C GLN A 159 -4.95 -4.91 -11.39
N GLN A 160 -6.04 -4.77 -10.63
CA GLN A 160 -6.27 -5.41 -9.32
C GLN A 160 -5.44 -4.90 -8.10
N GLY A 161 -4.90 -3.68 -8.16
CA GLY A 161 -4.26 -3.03 -7.00
C GLY A 161 -2.87 -3.58 -6.68
N GLN A 162 -2.09 -3.92 -7.71
CA GLN A 162 -0.72 -4.41 -7.56
C GLN A 162 0.21 -3.50 -8.37
N VAL A 163 1.36 -3.17 -7.78
CA VAL A 163 2.49 -2.54 -8.48
C VAL A 163 3.57 -3.59 -8.65
N ILE A 164 4.15 -3.62 -9.85
CA ILE A 164 5.14 -4.62 -10.24
C ILE A 164 6.46 -3.91 -10.49
N LEU A 165 7.53 -4.35 -9.81
CA LEU A 165 8.85 -3.73 -9.88
C LEU A 165 9.92 -4.75 -10.24
N SER A 166 10.85 -4.34 -11.09
CA SER A 166 12.15 -4.99 -11.27
C SER A 166 13.13 -4.42 -10.24
N TRP A 167 13.77 -5.26 -9.44
CA TRP A 167 14.73 -4.83 -8.43
C TRP A 167 15.95 -4.13 -9.05
N ALA A 168 16.38 -4.58 -10.23
CA ALA A 168 17.43 -3.91 -10.98
C ALA A 168 17.06 -2.45 -11.30
N ASP A 169 15.83 -2.21 -11.72
CA ASP A 169 15.36 -0.86 -12.12
C ASP A 169 15.12 0.02 -10.89
N VAL A 170 14.63 -0.58 -9.79
CA VAL A 170 14.51 0.10 -8.49
C VAL A 170 15.87 0.62 -8.03
N LEU A 171 16.92 -0.20 -8.13
CA LEU A 171 18.28 0.20 -7.76
C LEU A 171 18.82 1.31 -8.67
N ALA A 172 18.60 1.21 -9.98
CA ALA A 172 19.02 2.24 -10.93
C ALA A 172 18.35 3.59 -10.62
N GLY A 173 17.02 3.62 -10.54
CA GLY A 173 16.26 4.84 -10.26
C GLY A 173 16.46 5.40 -8.84
N ALA A 174 16.93 4.58 -7.88
CA ALA A 174 17.26 5.06 -6.55
C ALA A 174 18.62 5.77 -6.49
N ALA A 175 19.56 5.36 -7.35
CA ALA A 175 20.91 5.90 -7.43
C ALA A 175 20.96 7.26 -8.16
N ASP A 176 20.16 7.43 -9.23
CA ASP A 176 20.08 8.67 -9.99
C ASP A 176 18.62 9.17 -10.09
N PRO A 177 18.21 10.18 -9.30
CA PRO A 177 16.88 10.75 -9.41
C PRO A 177 16.72 11.74 -10.59
N ALA A 178 17.81 12.16 -11.23
CA ALA A 178 17.81 13.21 -12.24
C ALA A 178 17.71 12.66 -13.67
N ASP A 179 17.82 11.34 -13.85
CA ASP A 179 17.75 10.66 -15.15
C ASP A 179 16.33 10.57 -15.72
N GLY A 180 15.31 10.88 -14.91
CA GLY A 180 13.89 10.75 -15.28
C GLY A 180 13.38 9.30 -15.37
N GLN A 181 14.19 8.31 -15.01
CA GLN A 181 13.92 6.87 -15.12
C GLN A 181 13.63 6.21 -13.76
N ASN A 182 13.22 6.99 -12.75
CA ASN A 182 12.82 6.43 -11.47
C ASN A 182 11.46 5.74 -11.60
N VAL A 183 11.50 4.45 -11.96
CA VAL A 183 10.31 3.60 -12.18
C VAL A 183 9.36 3.67 -10.99
N VAL A 184 9.86 3.67 -9.75
CA VAL A 184 8.98 3.79 -8.56
C VAL A 184 8.23 5.12 -8.50
N LEU A 185 8.76 6.21 -9.08
CA LEU A 185 8.04 7.49 -9.14
C LEU A 185 6.98 7.51 -10.27
N HIS A 186 7.12 6.67 -11.30
CA HIS A 186 6.14 6.54 -12.39
C HIS A 186 5.00 5.57 -12.06
N GLU A 187 5.24 4.61 -11.17
CA GLU A 187 4.27 3.54 -10.84
C GLU A 187 3.27 3.90 -9.71
N PHE A 188 3.45 5.03 -9.03
CA PHE A 188 2.75 5.36 -7.78
C PHE A 188 1.90 6.63 -7.83
#